data_AF-A0A2E0SDF0-F1
#
_entry.id   AF-A0A2E0SDF0-F1
#
_cell.length_a   1.000
_cell.length_b   1.000
_cell.length_c   1.000
_cell.angle_alpha   90.00
_cell.angle_beta   90.00
_cell.angle_gamma   90.00
#
_symmetry.space_group_name_H-M   'P 1'
#
loop_
_entity.id
_entity.type
_entity.pdbx_description
1 polymer ?
#
loop_
_entity_poly.entity_id
_entity_poly.type
_entity_poly.pdbx_seq_one_letter_code
_entity_poly.pdbx_strand_id
1 'polypeptide(L)'
;MVRRILDFQAAQSKATGQARVLDHLEQETHITVKLGEILPALTDALLTQRAWVQDFEDDRIEVSTDLFEVIQAYERMRNAA
;
A
#
# COMPACT_ATOMS: atom_id res chain seq x y z
N MET A 1 -49.25 1.71 -2.97
CA MET A 1 -48.09 0.79 -2.99
C MET A 1 -46.92 1.38 -3.81
N VAL A 2 -46.51 2.64 -3.57
CA VAL A 2 -45.42 3.30 -4.33
C VAL A 2 -44.73 4.34 -3.44
N ARG A 3 -44.04 3.91 -2.38
CA ARG A 3 -43.24 4.82 -1.53
C ARG A 3 -41.94 4.21 -1.00
N ARG A 4 -41.55 3.03 -1.50
CA ARG A 4 -40.41 2.23 -0.97
C ARG A 4 -39.16 2.25 -1.86
N ILE A 5 -39.22 2.85 -3.05
CA ILE A 5 -38.12 2.82 -4.03
C ILE A 5 -37.16 4.02 -3.87
N LEU A 6 -37.57 5.09 -3.19
CA LEU A 6 -36.78 6.33 -3.10
C LEU A 6 -35.69 6.30 -2.01
N ASP A 7 -35.80 5.45 -0.98
CA ASP A 7 -34.80 5.37 0.10
C ASP A 7 -33.53 4.58 -0.28
N PHE A 8 -33.59 3.69 -1.27
CA PHE A 8 -32.43 2.89 -1.66
C PHE A 8 -31.38 3.73 -2.42
N GLN A 9 -31.80 4.71 -3.22
CA GLN A 9 -30.88 5.56 -3.97
C GLN A 9 -30.15 6.58 -3.09
N ALA A 10 -30.77 7.05 -2.01
CA ALA A 10 -30.14 7.95 -1.04
C ALA A 10 -29.03 7.24 -0.24
N ALA A 11 -29.22 5.96 0.10
CA ALA A 11 -28.19 5.15 0.76
C ALA A 11 -26.98 4.89 -0.17
N GLN A 12 -27.20 4.62 -1.45
CA GLN A 12 -26.12 4.39 -2.43
C GLN A 12 -25.34 5.66 -2.78
N SER A 13 -25.98 6.83 -2.75
CA SER A 13 -25.31 8.12 -2.96
C SER A 13 -24.40 8.49 -1.78
N LYS A 14 -24.81 8.15 -0.55
CA LYS A 14 -24.01 8.39 0.67
C LYS A 14 -22.77 7.47 0.74
N ALA A 15 -22.91 6.20 0.33
CA ALA A 15 -21.81 5.23 0.28
C ALA A 15 -20.73 5.61 -0.75
N THR A 16 -21.14 6.08 -1.93
CA THR A 16 -20.20 6.52 -2.98
C THR A 16 -19.41 7.78 -2.58
N GLY A 17 -20.03 8.70 -1.83
CA GLY A 17 -19.35 9.89 -1.32
C GLY A 17 -18.35 9.58 -0.20
N GLN A 18 -18.68 8.62 0.68
CA GLN A 18 -17.80 8.21 1.77
C GLN A 18 -16.58 7.43 1.29
N ALA A 19 -16.71 6.57 0.27
CA ALA A 19 -15.58 5.87 -0.33
C ALA A 19 -14.54 6.84 -0.90
N ARG A 20 -14.98 7.86 -1.65
CA ARG A 20 -14.09 8.88 -2.24
C ARG A 20 -13.35 9.74 -1.23
N VAL A 21 -13.97 10.02 -0.07
CA VAL A 21 -13.32 10.79 1.00
C VAL A 21 -12.26 9.94 1.70
N LEU A 22 -12.51 8.64 1.89
CA LEU A 22 -11.51 7.71 2.42
C LEU A 22 -10.31 7.59 1.45
N ASP A 23 -10.59 7.38 0.16
CA ASP A 23 -9.56 7.33 -0.89
C ASP A 23 -8.70 8.60 -0.89
N HIS A 24 -9.32 9.79 -0.78
CA HIS A 24 -8.58 11.05 -0.80
C HIS A 24 -7.67 11.24 0.43
N LEU A 25 -8.11 10.81 1.61
CA LEU A 25 -7.31 10.90 2.84
C LEU A 25 -6.13 9.89 2.85
N GLU A 26 -6.29 8.72 2.23
CA GLU A 26 -5.17 7.77 2.06
C GLU A 26 -4.15 8.28 1.03
N GLN A 27 -4.60 8.99 -0.01
CA GLN A 27 -3.74 9.58 -1.04
C GLN A 27 -2.86 10.74 -0.52
N GLU A 28 -3.23 11.41 0.58
CA GLU A 28 -2.39 12.46 1.20
C GLU A 28 -1.24 11.89 2.05
N THR A 29 -1.25 10.59 2.37
CA THR A 29 -0.26 9.96 3.25
C THR A 29 0.72 9.03 2.54
N HIS A 30 0.44 8.65 1.28
CA HIS A 30 1.27 7.72 0.52
C HIS A 30 1.64 8.32 -0.84
N ILE A 31 2.93 8.25 -1.21
CA ILE A 31 3.42 8.70 -2.50
C ILE A 31 3.98 7.53 -3.31
N THR A 32 3.71 7.51 -4.61
CA THR A 32 4.32 6.54 -5.52
C THR A 32 5.73 6.99 -5.90
N VAL A 33 6.72 6.17 -5.56
CA VAL A 33 8.14 6.38 -5.87
C VAL A 33 8.70 5.18 -6.63
N LYS A 34 9.73 5.38 -7.46
CA LYS A 34 10.35 4.24 -8.15
C LYS A 34 11.18 3.45 -7.16
N LEU A 35 11.14 2.12 -7.27
CA LEU A 35 11.96 1.23 -6.44
C LEU A 35 13.46 1.62 -6.50
N GLY A 36 13.97 1.95 -7.68
CA GLY A 36 15.37 2.36 -7.86
C GLY A 36 15.75 3.68 -7.18
N GLU A 37 14.78 4.53 -6.83
CA GLU A 37 15.02 5.79 -6.11
C GLU A 37 15.14 5.54 -4.60
N ILE A 38 14.38 4.57 -4.06
CA ILE A 38 14.36 4.27 -2.62
C ILE A 38 15.38 3.19 -2.22
N LEU A 39 15.69 2.24 -3.10
CA LEU A 39 16.58 1.12 -2.78
C LEU A 39 17.96 1.55 -2.25
N PRO A 40 18.65 2.56 -2.83
CA PRO A 40 19.94 2.99 -2.33
C PRO A 40 19.87 3.52 -0.89
N ALA A 41 18.82 4.27 -0.55
CA ALA A 41 18.64 4.83 0.78
C ALA A 41 18.34 3.74 1.82
N LEU A 42 17.47 2.78 1.48
CA LEU A 42 17.19 1.62 2.34
C LEU A 42 18.43 0.74 2.53
N THR A 43 19.20 0.53 1.47
CA THR A 43 20.44 -0.26 1.52
C THR A 43 21.49 0.42 2.39
N ASP A 44 21.71 1.73 2.22
CA ASP A 44 22.63 2.50 3.08
C ASP A 44 22.20 2.44 4.54
N ALA A 45 20.91 2.63 4.81
CA ALA A 45 20.38 2.61 6.15
C ALA A 45 20.52 1.22 6.81
N LEU A 46 20.32 0.14 6.06
CA LEU A 46 20.54 -1.23 6.54
C LEU A 46 22.03 -1.49 6.81
N LEU A 47 22.92 -1.13 5.88
CA LEU A 47 24.37 -1.33 6.02
C LEU A 47 24.98 -0.50 7.16
N THR A 48 24.44 0.69 7.41
CA THR A 48 24.90 1.60 8.48
C THR A 48 24.10 1.46 9.78
N GLN A 49 23.18 0.48 9.86
CA GLN A 49 22.35 0.18 11.04
C GLN A 49 21.58 1.39 11.56
N ARG A 50 20.97 2.18 10.66
CA ARG A 50 20.13 3.31 11.06
C ARG A 50 18.84 2.82 11.71
N ALA A 51 18.54 3.36 12.88
CA ALA A 51 17.35 2.99 13.65
C ALA A 51 16.03 3.33 12.93
N TRP A 52 16.00 4.38 12.09
CA TRP A 52 14.77 4.81 11.45
C TRP A 52 14.12 3.74 10.58
N VAL A 53 14.88 2.80 10.00
CA VAL A 53 14.31 1.72 9.17
C VAL A 53 13.44 0.77 10.00
N GLN A 54 13.80 0.57 11.26
CA GLN A 54 13.04 -0.27 12.19
C GLN A 54 11.69 0.34 12.53
N ASP A 55 11.58 1.67 12.48
CA ASP A 55 10.32 2.37 12.70
C ASP A 55 9.28 2.06 11.60
N PHE A 56 9.71 1.53 10.45
CA PHE A 56 8.86 1.15 9.31
C PHE A 56 8.74 -0.38 9.12
N GLU A 57 9.15 -1.20 10.10
CA GLU A 57 9.14 -2.67 9.96
C GLU A 57 7.71 -3.24 9.82
N ASP A 58 6.74 -2.65 10.53
CA ASP A 58 5.33 -3.08 10.51
C ASP A 58 4.50 -2.39 9.40
N ASP A 59 5.11 -1.46 8.66
CA ASP A 59 4.42 -0.68 7.65
C ASP A 59 4.16 -1.51 6.38
N ARG A 60 2.95 -1.35 5.84
CA ARG A 60 2.57 -2.01 4.58
C ARG A 60 2.99 -1.16 3.40
N ILE A 61 3.78 -1.75 2.52
CA ILE A 61 4.13 -1.15 1.23
C ILE A 61 3.36 -1.83 0.10
N GLU A 62 2.91 -1.05 -0.87
CA GLU A 62 2.36 -1.57 -2.11
C GLU A 62 3.49 -1.82 -3.11
N VAL A 63 3.58 -3.07 -3.58
CA VAL A 63 4.52 -3.48 -4.63
C VAL A 63 3.74 -4.14 -5.76
N SER A 64 4.27 -4.08 -6.99
CA SER A 64 3.66 -4.83 -8.09
C SER A 64 3.74 -6.34 -7.84
N THR A 65 2.71 -7.07 -8.25
CA THR A 65 2.66 -8.53 -8.11
C THR A 65 3.89 -9.21 -8.72
N ASP A 66 4.31 -8.75 -9.90
CA ASP A 66 5.49 -9.26 -10.62
C ASP A 66 6.78 -9.14 -9.79
N LEU A 67 7.01 -7.96 -9.19
CA LEU A 67 8.17 -7.74 -8.33
C LEU A 67 8.13 -8.63 -7.09
N PHE A 68 6.97 -8.75 -6.46
CA PHE A 68 6.80 -9.59 -5.28
C PHE A 68 7.09 -11.07 -5.57
N GLU A 69 6.61 -11.57 -6.71
CA GLU A 69 6.88 -12.95 -7.16
C GLU A 69 8.38 -13.20 -7.37
N VAL A 70 9.09 -12.25 -7.99
CA VAL A 70 10.54 -12.33 -8.20
C VAL A 70 11.31 -12.35 -6.88
N ILE A 71 10.97 -11.48 -5.93
CA ILE A 71 11.60 -11.44 -4.60
C ILE A 71 11.39 -12.76 -3.86
N GLN A 72 10.15 -13.27 -3.84
CA GLN A 72 9.86 -14.54 -3.19
C GLN A 72 10.59 -15.72 -3.84
N ALA A 73 10.75 -15.73 -5.17
CA ALA A 73 11.54 -16.75 -5.85
C ALA A 73 13.02 -16.68 -5.46
N TYR A 74 13.58 -15.46 -5.37
CA TYR A 74 14.94 -15.23 -4.93
C TYR A 74 15.18 -15.69 -3.48
N GLU A 75 14.28 -15.36 -2.55
CA GLU A 75 14.38 -15.79 -1.15
C GLU A 75 14.32 -17.31 -0.98
N ARG A 76 13.41 -17.97 -1.71
CA ARG A 76 13.35 -19.44 -1.71
C ARG A 76 14.65 -20.06 -2.20
N MET A 77 15.26 -19.50 -3.25
CA MET A 77 16.55 -19.96 -3.76
C MET A 77 17.67 -19.74 -2.73
N ARG A 78 17.71 -18.56 -2.09
CA ARG A 78 18.72 -18.23 -1.07
C ARG A 78 18.62 -19.13 0.16
N ASN A 79 17.42 -19.43 0.63
CA ASN A 79 17.21 -20.23 1.84
C ASN A 79 17.33 -21.74 1.59
N ALA A 80 17.32 -22.18 0.33
CA ALA A 80 17.51 -23.57 -0.07
C ALA A 80 18.99 -23.95 -0.26
N ALA A 81 19.90 -22.97 -0.27
CA ALA A 81 21.35 -23.14 -0.42
C ALA A 81 22.06 -23.21 0.95
#